data_AF-A0AAN0LX53-F1
#
_entry.id   AF-A0AAN0LX53-F1
#
_cell.length_a   1.000
_cell.length_b   1.000
_cell.length_c   1.000
_cell.angle_alpha   90.00
_cell.angle_beta   90.00
_cell.angle_gamma   90.00
#
_symmetry.space_group_name_H-M   'P 1'
#
loop_
_entity.id
_entity.type
_entity.pdbx_description
1 polymer ?
#
loop_
_entity_poly.entity_id
_entity_poly.type
_entity_poly.pdbx_seq_one_letter_code
_entity_poly.pdbx_strand_id
1 'polypeptide(L)'
;MFDNEWDMERSHEPINLPKMDREWNYVHNSDLEWSYMFHRHTFLNDLWVAYALTDDFKYIAYLMDFIDLWILENPHTKVNHPFSWRTIDTAIRMNNWIRIIDALRVMEVLDTQWANRLCVSLDEQAKHVSDNLSIIRAQSNWVAIETKQCHCLRNI
;
A
#
# COMPACT_ATOMS: atom_id res chain seq x y z
N MET A 1 -13.01 -8.13 -2.95
CA MET A 1 -14.07 -7.81 -1.98
C MET A 1 -13.43 -6.93 -0.93
N PHE A 2 -14.13 -5.91 -0.44
CA PHE A 2 -13.65 -5.04 0.65
C PHE A 2 -14.61 -5.24 1.82
N ASP A 3 -14.43 -6.29 2.62
CA ASP A 3 -15.34 -6.66 3.70
C ASP A 3 -14.66 -6.69 5.08
N ASN A 4 -13.44 -6.15 5.17
CA ASN A 4 -12.71 -6.10 6.44
C ASN A 4 -13.38 -5.14 7.44
N GLU A 5 -13.16 -5.40 8.72
CA GLU A 5 -13.81 -4.65 9.82
C GLU A 5 -13.55 -3.13 9.73
N TRP A 6 -12.39 -2.75 9.21
CA TRP A 6 -11.91 -1.37 9.11
C TRP A 6 -12.07 -0.76 7.71
N ASP A 7 -12.70 -1.47 6.77
CA ASP A 7 -13.00 -0.92 5.46
C ASP A 7 -14.06 0.18 5.59
N MET A 8 -13.71 1.39 5.12
CA MET A 8 -14.56 2.57 5.26
C MET A 8 -15.82 2.48 4.37
N GLU A 9 -15.74 1.73 3.28
CA GLU A 9 -16.87 1.39 2.42
C GLU A 9 -16.84 -0.10 2.10
N ARG A 10 -17.61 -0.86 2.87
CA ARG A 10 -17.67 -2.31 2.68
C ARG A 10 -18.39 -2.63 1.38
N SER A 11 -17.76 -3.44 0.54
CA SER A 11 -18.35 -4.01 -0.66
C SER A 11 -18.23 -5.53 -0.63
N HIS A 12 -19.38 -6.19 -0.74
CA HIS A 12 -19.49 -7.64 -0.82
C HIS A 12 -19.37 -8.17 -2.25
N GLU A 13 -19.32 -7.29 -3.25
CA GLU A 13 -19.15 -7.70 -4.64
C GLU A 13 -17.66 -7.77 -5.02
N PRO A 14 -17.19 -8.90 -5.57
CA PRO A 14 -15.83 -8.98 -6.08
C PRO A 14 -15.72 -8.18 -7.38
N ILE A 15 -15.01 -7.04 -7.32
CA ILE A 15 -14.65 -6.29 -8.52
C ILE A 15 -13.42 -6.93 -9.14
N ASN A 16 -13.61 -7.54 -10.31
CA ASN A 16 -12.51 -8.05 -11.12
C ASN A 16 -11.95 -6.92 -11.97
N LEU A 17 -10.84 -6.31 -11.53
CA LEU A 17 -10.05 -5.45 -12.41
C LEU A 17 -9.45 -6.32 -13.53
N PRO A 18 -9.59 -5.93 -14.81
CA PRO A 18 -9.02 -6.69 -15.93
C PRO A 18 -7.51 -6.92 -15.73
N LYS A 19 -7.06 -8.15 -15.99
CA LYS A 19 -5.76 -8.64 -15.51
C LYS A 19 -4.52 -8.06 -16.24
N MET A 20 -4.65 -7.11 -17.15
CA MET A 20 -3.50 -6.55 -17.90
C MET A 20 -3.60 -5.06 -18.23
N ASP A 21 -4.77 -4.43 -18.08
CA ASP A 21 -4.92 -2.97 -18.13
C ASP A 21 -5.47 -2.54 -16.78
N ARG A 22 -4.59 -2.42 -15.78
CA ARG A 22 -5.01 -1.88 -14.48
C ARG A 22 -5.27 -0.40 -14.69
N GLU A 23 -6.55 -0.06 -14.90
CA GLU A 23 -7.01 1.32 -14.83
C GLU A 23 -6.89 1.79 -13.37
N TRP A 24 -5.71 2.23 -12.96
CA TRP A 24 -5.47 2.70 -11.58
C TRP A 24 -6.37 3.86 -11.20
N ASN A 25 -6.75 4.68 -12.19
CA ASN A 25 -7.68 5.79 -12.02
C ASN A 25 -9.16 5.38 -12.21
N TYR A 26 -9.46 4.07 -12.19
CA TYR A 26 -10.83 3.57 -12.26
C TYR A 26 -11.66 4.05 -11.07
N VAL A 27 -12.87 4.50 -11.37
CA VAL A 27 -13.85 4.96 -10.40
C VAL A 27 -15.09 4.09 -10.53
N HIS A 28 -15.33 3.25 -9.52
CA HIS A 28 -16.50 2.38 -9.51
C HIS A 28 -17.76 3.19 -9.20
N ASN A 29 -18.82 3.04 -10.00
CA ASN A 29 -20.12 3.71 -9.78
C ASN A 29 -20.03 5.23 -9.54
N SER A 30 -19.04 5.91 -10.13
CA SER A 30 -18.76 7.34 -9.89
C SER A 30 -18.42 7.69 -8.44
N ASP A 31 -18.01 6.70 -7.65
CA ASP A 31 -17.57 6.86 -6.27
C ASP A 31 -16.04 6.80 -6.14
N LEU A 32 -15.44 7.91 -5.71
CA LEU A 32 -14.00 8.03 -5.50
C LEU A 32 -13.53 7.28 -4.25
N GLU A 33 -14.40 7.04 -3.26
CA GLU A 33 -14.02 6.31 -2.06
C GLU A 33 -13.63 4.86 -2.36
N TRP A 34 -14.21 4.25 -3.40
CA TRP A 34 -13.73 2.97 -3.91
C TRP A 34 -12.27 3.05 -4.39
N SER A 35 -11.92 4.10 -5.14
CA SER A 35 -10.55 4.31 -5.62
C SER A 35 -9.60 4.52 -4.43
N TYR A 36 -10.02 5.28 -3.41
CA TYR A 36 -9.24 5.46 -2.19
C TYR A 36 -9.04 4.15 -1.42
N MET A 37 -10.09 3.33 -1.28
CA MET A 37 -10.02 2.00 -0.69
C MET A 37 -9.04 1.09 -1.44
N PHE A 38 -9.11 1.09 -2.77
CA PHE A 38 -8.19 0.33 -3.62
C PHE A 38 -6.73 0.74 -3.37
N HIS A 39 -6.46 2.05 -3.37
CA HIS A 39 -5.10 2.59 -3.18
C HIS A 39 -4.54 2.50 -1.76
N ARG A 40 -5.31 2.04 -0.78
CA ARG A 40 -4.80 1.65 0.56
C ARG A 40 -4.04 0.33 0.52
N HIS A 41 -4.27 -0.49 -0.50
CA HIS A 41 -3.64 -1.81 -0.67
C HIS A 41 -3.82 -2.75 0.53
N THR A 42 -4.90 -2.60 1.30
CA THR A 42 -5.16 -3.42 2.50
C THR A 42 -5.21 -4.92 2.16
N PHE A 43 -5.78 -5.26 1.01
CA PHE A 43 -5.91 -6.65 0.53
C PHE A 43 -4.56 -7.35 0.31
N LEU A 44 -3.45 -6.61 0.16
CA LEU A 44 -2.12 -7.22 0.08
C LEU A 44 -1.71 -7.89 1.39
N ASN A 45 -2.29 -7.46 2.53
CA ASN A 45 -2.07 -8.15 3.78
C ASN A 45 -2.62 -9.59 3.75
N ASP A 46 -3.78 -9.76 3.12
CA ASP A 46 -4.41 -11.07 3.00
C ASP A 46 -3.58 -12.03 2.14
N LEU A 47 -2.78 -11.51 1.20
CA LEU A 47 -1.91 -12.33 0.35
C LEU A 47 -0.73 -12.92 1.11
N TRP A 48 -0.03 -12.13 1.95
CA TRP A 48 1.07 -12.71 2.73
C TRP A 48 0.54 -13.65 3.82
N VAL A 49 -0.66 -13.39 4.37
CA VAL A 49 -1.34 -14.33 5.28
C VAL A 49 -1.71 -15.62 4.54
N ALA A 50 -2.24 -15.53 3.31
CA ALA A 50 -2.55 -16.70 2.50
C ALA A 50 -1.28 -17.54 2.23
N TYR A 51 -0.16 -16.91 1.89
CA TYR A 51 1.13 -17.60 1.79
C TYR A 51 1.49 -18.31 3.10
N ALA A 52 1.42 -17.63 4.25
CA ALA A 52 1.73 -18.24 5.54
C ALA A 52 0.85 -19.46 5.88
N LEU A 53 -0.38 -19.51 5.36
CA LEU A 53 -1.34 -20.61 5.58
C LEU A 53 -1.20 -21.76 4.59
N THR A 54 -0.78 -21.49 3.35
CA THR A 54 -0.80 -22.49 2.27
C THR A 54 0.58 -22.86 1.72
N ASP A 55 1.61 -22.07 2.04
CA ASP A 55 2.97 -22.14 1.49
C ASP A 55 3.00 -22.05 -0.06
N ASP A 56 2.02 -21.36 -0.66
CA ASP A 56 1.92 -21.22 -2.11
C ASP A 56 2.51 -19.87 -2.56
N PHE A 57 3.70 -19.94 -3.15
CA PHE A 57 4.48 -18.76 -3.52
C PHE A 57 3.78 -17.83 -4.52
N LYS A 58 2.70 -18.28 -5.19
CA LYS A 58 1.92 -17.42 -6.10
C LYS A 58 1.38 -16.17 -5.41
N TYR A 59 1.09 -16.24 -4.10
CA TYR A 59 0.57 -15.11 -3.34
C TYR A 59 1.64 -14.04 -3.12
N ILE A 60 2.87 -14.45 -2.81
CA ILE A 60 4.02 -13.54 -2.66
C ILE A 60 4.41 -12.96 -4.01
N ALA A 61 4.50 -13.79 -5.05
CA ALA A 61 4.79 -13.33 -6.41
C ALA A 61 3.78 -12.26 -6.87
N TYR A 62 2.47 -12.53 -6.73
CA TYR A 62 1.45 -11.55 -7.10
C TYR A 62 1.55 -10.26 -6.29
N LEU A 63 1.79 -10.36 -4.97
CA LEU A 63 1.95 -9.19 -4.10
C LEU A 63 3.14 -8.32 -4.53
N MET A 64 4.29 -8.95 -4.81
CA MET A 64 5.51 -8.24 -5.22
C MET A 64 5.32 -7.56 -6.57
N ASP A 65 4.79 -8.29 -7.56
CA ASP A 65 4.46 -7.77 -8.89
C ASP A 65 3.43 -6.64 -8.80
N PHE A 66 2.44 -6.77 -7.90
CA PHE A 66 1.42 -5.76 -7.74
C PHE A 66 2.03 -4.42 -7.29
N ILE A 67 2.91 -4.45 -6.29
CA ILE A 67 3.54 -3.24 -5.76
C ILE A 67 4.52 -2.64 -6.78
N ASP A 68 5.37 -3.45 -7.43
CA ASP A 68 6.30 -2.96 -8.44
C ASP A 68 5.56 -2.26 -9.59
N LEU A 69 4.47 -2.87 -10.09
CA LEU A 69 3.63 -2.25 -11.12
C LEU A 69 2.95 -0.97 -10.62
N TRP A 70 2.44 -0.96 -9.38
CA TRP A 70 1.85 0.26 -8.83
C TRP A 70 2.87 1.39 -8.77
N ILE A 71 4.10 1.12 -8.29
CA ILE A 71 5.19 2.11 -8.22
C ILE A 71 5.51 2.66 -9.61
N LEU A 72 5.59 1.78 -10.61
CA LEU A 72 5.90 2.16 -11.98
C LEU A 72 4.79 3.02 -12.62
N GLU A 73 3.52 2.66 -12.41
CA GLU A 73 2.38 3.21 -13.15
C GLU A 73 1.62 4.31 -12.40
N ASN A 74 1.90 4.52 -11.11
CA ASN A 74 1.27 5.55 -10.27
C ASN A 74 2.24 6.61 -9.74
N PRO A 75 3.10 7.23 -10.58
CA PRO A 75 3.96 8.32 -10.13
C PRO A 75 3.13 9.47 -9.57
N HIS A 76 3.69 10.22 -8.62
CA HIS A 76 3.03 11.36 -8.03
C HIS A 76 2.89 12.51 -9.03
N THR A 77 1.77 12.52 -9.76
CA THR A 77 1.47 13.50 -10.81
C THR A 77 0.10 14.13 -10.57
N LYS A 78 -0.18 15.26 -11.22
CA LYS A 78 -1.50 15.90 -11.16
C LYS A 78 -2.64 14.98 -11.63
N VAL A 79 -2.34 14.02 -12.52
CA VAL A 79 -3.32 13.08 -13.06
C VAL A 79 -3.66 12.00 -12.03
N ASN A 80 -2.66 11.45 -11.35
CA ASN A 80 -2.85 10.35 -10.40
C ASN A 80 -3.25 10.84 -9.00
N HIS A 81 -2.87 12.06 -8.62
CA HIS A 81 -3.11 12.61 -7.29
C HIS A 81 -4.54 12.44 -6.77
N PRO A 82 -5.60 12.82 -7.52
CA PRO A 82 -6.97 12.74 -7.02
C PRO A 82 -7.47 11.32 -6.75
N PHE A 83 -6.74 10.28 -7.18
CA PHE A 83 -7.11 8.87 -7.03
C PHE A 83 -6.20 8.15 -6.02
N SER A 84 -4.88 8.25 -6.19
CA SER A 84 -3.92 7.38 -5.50
C SER A 84 -3.01 8.07 -4.47
N TRP A 85 -3.00 9.41 -4.43
CA TRP A 85 -2.13 10.19 -3.54
C TRP A 85 -2.87 11.05 -2.52
N ARG A 86 -4.16 10.81 -2.24
CA ARG A 86 -4.82 11.47 -1.11
C ARG A 86 -4.06 11.14 0.18
N THR A 87 -3.68 12.17 0.95
CA THR A 87 -2.71 12.08 2.07
C THR A 87 -3.01 10.95 3.07
N ILE A 88 -4.29 10.76 3.44
CA ILE A 88 -4.71 9.71 4.37
C ILE A 88 -4.50 8.30 3.79
N ASP A 89 -4.82 8.09 2.51
CA ASP A 89 -4.70 6.79 1.87
C ASP A 89 -3.24 6.45 1.61
N THR A 90 -2.42 7.44 1.26
CA THR A 90 -0.96 7.30 1.17
C THR A 90 -0.38 6.85 2.51
N ALA A 91 -0.75 7.49 3.62
CA ALA A 91 -0.26 7.10 4.94
C ALA A 91 -0.68 5.67 5.34
N ILE A 92 -1.91 5.27 5.02
CA ILE A 92 -2.40 3.89 5.25
C ILE A 92 -1.62 2.89 4.38
N ARG A 93 -1.43 3.19 3.09
CA ARG A 93 -0.67 2.35 2.17
C ARG A 93 0.77 2.14 2.64
N MET A 94 1.45 3.20 3.07
CA MET A 94 2.79 3.11 3.65
C MET A 94 2.83 2.13 4.84
N ASN A 95 1.84 2.20 5.74
CA ASN A 95 1.75 1.28 6.88
C ASN A 95 1.59 -0.17 6.42
N ASN A 96 0.69 -0.42 5.46
CA ASN A 96 0.47 -1.75 4.89
C ASN A 96 1.73 -2.31 4.22
N TRP A 97 2.45 -1.50 3.46
CA TRP A 97 3.69 -1.92 2.80
C TRP A 97 4.83 -2.23 3.78
N ILE A 98 4.93 -1.49 4.88
CA ILE A 98 5.95 -1.74 5.89
C ILE A 98 5.66 -3.04 6.64
N ARG A 99 4.39 -3.32 6.94
CA ARG A 99 3.97 -4.62 7.50
C ARG A 99 4.31 -5.79 6.57
N ILE A 100 4.17 -5.59 5.26
CA ILE A 100 4.54 -6.58 4.25
C ILE A 100 6.05 -6.85 4.30
N ILE A 101 6.91 -5.83 4.33
CA ILE A 101 8.36 -6.03 4.46
C ILE A 101 8.68 -6.85 5.72
N ASP A 102 8.12 -6.46 6.86
CA ASP A 102 8.35 -7.15 8.14
C ASP A 102 7.89 -8.63 8.07
N ALA A 103 6.72 -8.89 7.49
CA ALA A 103 6.19 -10.24 7.32
C ALA A 103 7.09 -11.10 6.41
N LEU A 104 7.45 -10.59 5.24
CA LEU A 104 8.31 -11.30 4.29
C LEU A 104 9.70 -11.59 4.88
N ARG A 105 10.23 -10.66 5.70
CA ARG A 105 11.48 -10.84 6.43
C ARG A 105 11.39 -11.98 7.45
N VAL A 106 10.33 -11.99 8.27
CA VAL A 106 10.10 -13.03 9.29
C VAL A 106 9.88 -14.40 8.66
N MET A 107 9.23 -14.45 7.49
CA MET A 107 9.03 -15.68 6.73
C MET A 107 10.26 -16.10 5.90
N GLU A 108 11.38 -15.36 5.98
CA GLU A 108 12.62 -15.65 5.25
C GLU A 108 12.48 -15.69 3.71
N VAL A 109 11.50 -14.96 3.16
CA VAL A 109 11.21 -14.89 1.70
C VAL A 109 11.37 -13.48 1.12
N LEU A 110 11.96 -12.56 1.88
CA LEU A 110 12.17 -11.18 1.44
C LEU A 110 13.24 -11.10 0.34
N ASP A 111 12.85 -10.57 -0.83
CA ASP A 111 13.79 -10.11 -1.85
C ASP A 111 14.31 -8.71 -1.48
N THR A 112 15.61 -8.61 -1.18
CA THR A 112 16.27 -7.34 -0.82
C THR A 112 16.25 -6.30 -1.95
N GLN A 113 16.33 -6.72 -3.22
CA GLN A 113 16.28 -5.78 -4.35
C GLN A 113 14.88 -5.19 -4.50
N TRP A 114 13.86 -6.02 -4.34
CA TRP A 114 12.46 -5.58 -4.28
C TRP A 114 12.22 -4.64 -3.10
N ALA A 115 12.71 -5.00 -1.91
CA ALA A 115 12.60 -4.16 -0.72
C ALA A 115 13.23 -2.78 -0.91
N ASN A 116 14.38 -2.69 -1.59
CA ASN A 116 15.04 -1.42 -1.90
C ASN A 116 14.17 -0.52 -2.80
N ARG A 117 13.54 -1.07 -3.86
CA ARG A 117 12.62 -0.29 -4.72
C ARG A 117 11.43 0.21 -3.92
N LEU A 118 10.88 -0.63 -3.06
CA LEU A 118 9.77 -0.26 -2.20
C LEU A 118 10.16 0.84 -1.21
N CYS A 119 11.36 0.79 -0.62
CA CYS A 119 11.87 1.84 0.27
C CYS A 119 12.00 3.20 -0.43
N VAL A 120 12.51 3.23 -1.66
CA VAL A 120 12.57 4.47 -2.46
C VAL A 120 11.18 5.08 -2.66
N SER A 121 10.17 4.24 -2.93
CA SER A 121 8.78 4.73 -3.04
C SER A 121 8.18 5.15 -1.70
N LEU A 122 8.53 4.47 -0.60
CA LEU A 122 8.11 4.89 0.75
C LEU A 122 8.68 6.27 1.11
N ASP A 123 9.92 6.58 0.74
CA ASP A 123 10.52 7.89 0.97
C ASP A 123 9.80 9.01 0.21
N GLU A 124 9.41 8.76 -1.05
CA GLU A 124 8.59 9.70 -1.83
C GLU A 124 7.22 9.94 -1.19
N GLN A 125 6.57 8.86 -0.74
CA GLN A 125 5.28 8.92 -0.05
C GLN A 125 5.37 9.62 1.30
N ALA A 126 6.43 9.38 2.07
CA ALA A 126 6.68 10.05 3.34
C ALA A 126 6.85 11.55 3.15
N LYS A 127 7.63 11.96 2.14
CA LYS A 127 7.79 13.36 1.77
C LYS A 127 6.44 14.01 1.41
N HIS A 128 5.66 13.35 0.56
CA HIS A 128 4.31 13.83 0.21
C HIS A 128 3.41 14.02 1.43
N VAL A 129 3.38 13.02 2.32
CA VAL A 129 2.57 13.08 3.54
C VAL A 129 3.03 14.23 4.45
N SER A 130 4.35 14.35 4.68
CA SER A 130 4.94 15.43 5.48
C SER A 130 4.59 16.81 4.93
N ASP A 131 4.73 17.03 3.61
CA ASP A 131 4.45 18.32 2.96
C ASP A 131 2.97 18.73 3.04
N ASN A 132 2.06 17.77 3.28
CA ASN A 132 0.61 17.97 3.28
C ASN A 132 -0.05 17.76 4.65
N LEU A 133 0.73 17.46 5.70
CA LEU A 133 0.24 17.36 7.07
C LEU A 133 0.06 18.78 7.66
N SER A 134 -1.19 19.19 7.86
CA SER A 134 -1.46 20.38 8.68
C SER A 134 -1.19 20.08 10.16
N ILE A 135 -0.76 21.10 10.92
CA ILE A 135 -0.46 21.03 12.37
C ILE A 135 -1.61 20.38 13.18
N ILE A 136 -2.85 20.48 12.71
CA ILE A 136 -4.04 19.88 13.34
C ILE A 136 -4.05 18.34 13.22
N ARG A 137 -3.47 17.77 12.16
CA ARG A 137 -3.40 16.31 11.92
C ARG A 137 -2.18 15.65 12.59
N ALA A 138 -1.15 16.42 12.92
CA ALA A 138 0.06 15.96 13.60
C ALA A 138 -0.16 15.42 15.03
N GLN A 139 -1.35 15.59 15.62
CA GLN A 139 -1.72 15.08 16.96
C GLN A 139 -2.20 13.63 16.98
N SER A 140 -2.36 12.99 15.82
CA SER A 140 -2.63 11.53 15.75
C SER A 140 -1.30 10.76 15.73
N ASN A 141 -1.28 9.52 16.24
CA ASN A 141 -0.13 8.64 16.60
C ASN A 141 0.99 8.42 15.54
N TRP A 142 1.05 9.21 14.47
CA TRP A 142 1.88 9.08 13.28
C TRP A 142 3.36 9.44 13.47
N VAL A 143 3.69 10.36 14.38
CA VAL A 143 5.11 10.68 14.71
C VAL A 143 5.85 9.45 15.26
N ALA A 144 5.15 8.55 15.97
CA ALA A 144 5.75 7.33 16.51
C ALA A 144 6.13 6.30 15.42
N ILE A 145 5.52 6.40 14.24
CA ILE A 145 5.77 5.52 13.10
C ILE A 145 7.05 5.97 12.37
N GLU A 146 7.22 7.28 12.16
CA GLU A 146 8.42 7.89 11.57
C GLU A 146 9.71 7.57 12.34
N THR A 147 9.68 7.60 13.69
CA THR A 147 10.93 7.45 14.46
C THR A 147 11.42 6.00 14.56
N LYS A 148 10.53 5.00 14.45
CA LYS A 148 10.93 3.57 14.46
C LYS A 148 11.44 3.09 13.09
N GLN A 149 10.94 3.65 12.00
CA GLN A 149 11.19 3.13 10.64
C GLN A 149 12.59 3.41 10.10
N CYS A 150 13.19 4.57 10.39
CA CYS A 150 14.59 4.83 10.01
C CYS A 150 15.60 3.93 10.74
N HIS A 151 15.24 3.32 11.87
CA HIS A 151 16.16 2.46 12.63
C HIS A 151 16.18 1.01 12.13
N CYS A 152 15.04 0.48 11.63
CA CYS A 152 14.97 -0.86 11.06
C CYS A 152 15.72 -0.97 9.71
N LEU A 153 15.73 0.10 8.90
CA LEU A 153 16.39 0.14 7.59
C LEU A 153 17.93 0.22 7.65
N ARG A 154 18.53 0.44 8.84
CA ARG A 154 19.99 0.47 9.00
C ARG A 154 20.61 -0.91 9.28
N ASN A 155 19.79 -1.94 9.46
CA ASN A 155 20.21 -3.30 9.83
C ASN A 155 19.71 -4.37 8.84
N ILE A 156 19.35 -3.97 7.61
CA ILE A 156 19.10 -4.88 6.48
C ILE A 156 20.35 -4.90 5.61
#